data_AF-A0A1E5NIL5-F1
#
_entry.id   AF-A0A1E5NIL5-F1
#
_cell.length_a   1.000
_cell.length_b   1.000
_cell.length_c   1.000
_cell.angle_alpha   90.00
_cell.angle_beta   90.00
_cell.angle_gamma   90.00
#
_symmetry.space_group_name_H-M   'P 1'
#
loop_
_entity.id
_entity.type
_entity.pdbx_description
1 polymer ?
#
loop_
_entity_poly.entity_id
_entity_poly.type
_entity_poly.pdbx_seq_one_letter_code
_entity_poly.pdbx_strand_id
1 'polypeptide(L)'
;MKIKKSYLLIIIFTLIISCSNPSTNPNNNNNQNTSSSVKAVISGVHTIQYGSKTSEIDATDEAQLKTLWITIVSGKTVYKSTDYSSVSGKFDAEGNYYDSTDTVNIRTKFIECIVCEYNSKKYLAAVYWDNKNTMPSAYRLIIIDETGTEQAWYGGGSDENVIPDENTQWVKYDFVFGYLQNY
;
A
#
# COMPACT_ATOMS: atom_id res chain seq x y z
N MET A 1 -43.87 -30.96 -49.57
CA MET A 1 -44.96 -30.14 -48.98
C MET A 1 -44.32 -28.98 -48.21
N LYS A 2 -44.45 -27.74 -48.70
CA LYS A 2 -43.92 -26.54 -48.02
C LYS A 2 -45.12 -25.66 -47.66
N ILE A 3 -45.38 -25.51 -46.36
CA ILE A 3 -46.24 -24.44 -45.83
C ILE A 3 -45.42 -23.71 -44.77
N LYS A 4 -45.13 -22.44 -45.07
CA LYS A 4 -44.63 -21.44 -44.12
C LYS A 4 -45.75 -21.12 -43.12
N LYS A 5 -45.41 -20.87 -41.86
CA LYS A 5 -46.08 -19.88 -41.00
C LYS A 5 -45.17 -19.54 -39.83
N SER A 6 -44.65 -18.32 -39.89
CA SER A 6 -43.96 -17.61 -38.83
C SER A 6 -44.98 -17.26 -37.74
N TYR A 7 -44.66 -17.54 -36.48
CA TYR A 7 -45.33 -16.91 -35.34
C TYR A 7 -44.27 -16.38 -34.39
N LEU A 8 -44.12 -15.06 -34.49
CA LEU A 8 -43.43 -14.16 -33.58
C LEU A 8 -44.07 -14.31 -32.18
N LEU A 9 -43.32 -14.84 -31.20
CA LEU A 9 -43.75 -14.82 -29.80
C LEU A 9 -43.19 -13.55 -29.14
N ILE A 10 -44.08 -12.58 -28.92
CA ILE A 10 -43.80 -11.35 -28.17
C ILE A 10 -43.96 -11.69 -26.69
N ILE A 11 -42.86 -11.70 -25.92
CA ILE A 11 -42.92 -11.78 -24.46
C ILE A 11 -43.00 -10.34 -23.93
N ILE A 12 -44.17 -10.00 -23.40
CA ILE A 12 -44.50 -8.72 -22.78
C ILE A 12 -43.83 -8.69 -21.40
N PHE A 13 -42.85 -7.80 -21.21
CA PHE A 13 -42.32 -7.45 -19.89
C PHE A 13 -43.33 -6.54 -19.20
N THR A 14 -44.02 -7.05 -18.18
CA THR A 14 -44.84 -6.24 -17.29
C THR A 14 -43.94 -5.47 -16.32
N LEU A 15 -43.94 -4.14 -16.49
CA LEU A 15 -43.45 -3.17 -15.54
C LEU A 15 -44.29 -3.25 -14.25
N ILE A 16 -43.74 -3.82 -13.18
CA ILE A 16 -44.17 -3.51 -11.82
C ILE A 16 -43.31 -2.36 -11.31
N ILE A 17 -43.80 -1.14 -11.51
CA ILE A 17 -43.35 0.03 -10.78
C ILE A 17 -43.99 -0.06 -9.40
N SER A 18 -43.24 -0.52 -8.40
CA SER A 18 -43.55 -0.25 -7.00
C SER A 18 -42.64 0.87 -6.54
N CYS A 19 -43.18 2.09 -6.53
CA CYS A 19 -42.65 3.19 -5.75
C CYS A 19 -42.95 2.91 -4.27
N SER A 20 -42.00 2.28 -3.57
CA SER A 20 -41.95 2.33 -2.12
C SER A 20 -40.95 3.40 -1.71
N ASN A 21 -41.43 4.41 -0.98
CA ASN A 21 -40.64 5.50 -0.40
C ASN A 21 -39.43 4.94 0.38
N PRO A 22 -38.25 5.59 0.35
CA PRO A 22 -37.12 5.16 1.16
C PRO A 22 -37.41 5.44 2.64
N SER A 23 -37.46 4.35 3.42
CA SER A 23 -37.28 4.41 4.86
C SER A 23 -35.91 4.99 5.15
N THR A 24 -35.87 6.12 5.85
CA THR A 24 -34.66 6.70 6.41
C THR A 24 -33.98 5.68 7.32
N ASN A 25 -32.85 5.17 6.88
CA ASN A 25 -31.80 4.69 7.76
C ASN A 25 -30.47 5.05 7.10
N PRO A 26 -29.56 5.81 7.76
CA PRO A 26 -28.24 6.07 7.22
C PRO A 26 -27.43 4.79 7.40
N ASN A 27 -27.65 3.83 6.51
CA ASN A 27 -26.74 2.71 6.42
C ASN A 27 -25.49 3.27 5.75
N ASN A 28 -24.49 3.54 6.57
CA ASN A 28 -23.14 3.93 6.18
C ASN A 28 -22.49 2.76 5.43
N ASN A 29 -22.98 2.49 4.22
CA ASN A 29 -22.28 1.69 3.24
C ASN A 29 -21.25 2.60 2.59
N ASN A 30 -20.22 2.94 3.36
CA ASN A 30 -18.93 3.28 2.77
C ASN A 30 -18.35 1.97 2.22
N ASN A 31 -18.90 1.53 1.09
CA ASN A 31 -18.25 0.57 0.21
C ASN A 31 -17.09 1.31 -0.48
N GLN A 32 -16.11 1.71 0.33
CA GLN A 32 -14.95 2.47 -0.10
C GLN A 32 -13.85 1.46 -0.42
N ASN A 33 -13.93 0.95 -1.64
CA ASN A 33 -12.81 0.48 -2.45
C ASN A 33 -11.87 -0.54 -1.78
N THR A 34 -12.18 -1.82 -1.95
CA THR A 34 -11.39 -3.00 -1.54
C THR A 34 -10.00 -3.13 -2.22
N SER A 35 -9.46 -2.06 -2.81
CA SER A 35 -8.18 -2.05 -3.54
C SER A 35 -7.16 -1.04 -2.97
N SER A 36 -7.51 -0.27 -1.93
CA SER A 36 -6.61 0.72 -1.30
C SER A 36 -6.20 0.35 0.13
N SER A 37 -6.88 -0.61 0.75
CA SER A 37 -6.64 -1.00 2.14
C SER A 37 -5.39 -1.86 2.27
N VAL A 38 -4.52 -1.50 3.20
CA VAL A 38 -3.40 -2.31 3.67
C VAL A 38 -3.72 -2.80 5.08
N LYS A 39 -3.40 -4.05 5.39
CA LYS A 39 -3.70 -4.65 6.69
C LYS A 39 -2.44 -5.28 7.31
N ALA A 40 -2.16 -4.98 8.56
CA ALA A 40 -1.06 -5.62 9.28
C ALA A 40 -1.28 -7.13 9.46
N VAL A 41 -0.20 -7.90 9.33
CA VAL A 41 -0.13 -9.33 9.62
C VAL A 41 0.76 -9.49 10.84
N ILE A 42 0.18 -9.88 11.98
CA ILE A 42 0.83 -9.78 13.30
C ILE A 42 1.44 -11.09 13.81
N SER A 43 1.27 -12.20 13.11
CA SER A 43 1.74 -13.51 13.58
C SER A 43 1.85 -14.56 12.49
N GLY A 44 2.76 -15.51 12.71
CA GLY A 44 2.87 -16.75 11.94
C GLY A 44 3.83 -16.64 10.77
N VAL A 45 4.21 -17.80 10.23
CA VAL A 45 5.12 -17.91 9.10
C VAL A 45 4.38 -17.71 7.79
N HIS A 46 4.85 -16.78 6.97
CA HIS A 46 4.25 -16.45 5.67
C HIS A 46 5.31 -16.33 4.58
N THR A 47 4.93 -16.61 3.34
CA THR A 47 5.69 -16.16 2.17
C THR A 47 5.51 -14.66 2.00
N ILE A 48 6.58 -13.90 2.23
CA ILE A 48 6.61 -12.44 2.20
C ILE A 48 7.35 -11.95 0.96
N GLN A 49 6.71 -11.08 0.19
CA GLN A 49 7.27 -10.40 -0.98
C GLN A 49 8.06 -9.16 -0.56
N TYR A 50 9.21 -8.94 -1.17
CA TYR A 50 10.03 -7.75 -0.96
C TYR A 50 10.87 -7.47 -2.21
N GLY A 51 10.52 -6.41 -2.95
CA GLY A 51 11.06 -6.21 -4.30
C GLY A 51 10.71 -7.40 -5.20
N SER A 52 11.66 -7.91 -6.00
CA SER A 52 11.45 -9.06 -6.89
C SER A 52 11.56 -10.43 -6.20
N LYS A 53 11.77 -10.45 -4.88
CA LYS A 53 12.11 -11.66 -4.10
C LYS A 53 11.03 -12.03 -3.09
N THR A 54 11.09 -13.27 -2.62
CA THR A 54 10.24 -13.80 -1.55
C THR A 54 11.06 -14.57 -0.52
N SER A 55 10.59 -14.62 0.73
CA SER A 55 11.12 -15.47 1.80
C SER A 55 9.99 -15.95 2.71
N GLU A 56 10.14 -17.13 3.31
CA GLU A 56 9.27 -17.61 4.37
C GLU A 56 9.80 -17.15 5.73
N ILE A 57 9.07 -16.27 6.41
CA ILE A 57 9.50 -15.64 7.66
C ILE A 57 8.30 -15.53 8.60
N ASP A 58 8.55 -15.67 9.91
CA ASP A 58 7.54 -15.35 10.92
C ASP A 58 7.32 -13.84 10.98
N ALA A 59 6.08 -13.39 10.88
CA ALA A 59 5.73 -11.97 10.94
C ALA A 59 6.16 -11.28 12.24
N THR A 60 6.49 -12.03 13.30
CA THR A 60 7.03 -11.48 14.55
C THR A 60 8.57 -11.42 14.60
N ASP A 61 9.29 -11.91 13.59
CA ASP A 61 10.76 -11.86 13.55
C ASP A 61 11.25 -10.49 13.03
N GLU A 62 11.14 -9.47 13.89
CA GLU A 62 11.52 -8.09 13.58
C GLU A 62 12.97 -7.96 13.08
N ALA A 63 13.88 -8.78 13.62
CA ALA A 63 15.30 -8.74 13.26
C ALA A 63 15.51 -9.23 11.82
N GLN A 64 14.84 -10.31 11.43
CA GLN A 64 14.91 -10.83 10.07
C GLN A 64 14.21 -9.91 9.07
N LEU A 65 13.03 -9.36 9.43
CA LEU A 65 12.31 -8.38 8.61
C LEU A 65 13.17 -7.13 8.34
N LYS A 66 13.80 -6.58 9.39
CA LYS A 66 14.73 -5.45 9.25
C LYS A 66 15.93 -5.81 8.37
N THR A 67 16.52 -6.99 8.56
CA THR A 67 17.66 -7.44 7.74
C THR A 67 17.31 -7.50 6.25
N LEU A 68 16.13 -8.03 5.92
CA LEU A 68 15.65 -8.04 4.54
C LEU A 68 15.42 -6.63 4.00
N TRP A 69 14.77 -5.75 4.77
CA TRP A 69 14.48 -4.39 4.32
C TRP A 69 15.76 -3.63 4.00
N ILE A 70 16.73 -3.65 4.93
CA ILE A 70 18.03 -3.00 4.74
C ILE A 70 18.77 -3.59 3.53
N THR A 71 18.68 -4.90 3.28
CA THR A 71 19.28 -5.52 2.08
C THR A 71 18.74 -4.93 0.78
N ILE A 72 17.47 -4.51 0.77
CA ILE A 72 16.84 -3.89 -0.41
C ILE A 72 17.28 -2.44 -0.53
N VAL A 73 17.17 -1.66 0.54
CA VAL A 73 17.22 -0.19 0.45
C VAL A 73 18.59 0.40 0.73
N SER A 74 19.48 -0.27 1.47
CA SER A 74 20.74 0.30 1.94
C SER A 74 21.59 0.90 0.80
N GLY A 75 21.87 2.20 0.89
CA GLY A 75 22.65 2.94 -0.11
C GLY A 75 21.99 3.08 -1.50
N LYS A 76 20.72 2.68 -1.65
CA LYS A 76 20.03 2.77 -2.95
C LYS A 76 19.62 4.19 -3.28
N THR A 77 19.65 4.47 -4.58
CA THR A 77 19.03 5.65 -5.16
C THR A 77 17.57 5.34 -5.50
N VAL A 78 16.69 6.27 -5.19
CA VAL A 78 15.26 6.25 -5.54
C VAL A 78 15.03 7.21 -6.69
N TYR A 79 14.34 6.76 -7.72
CA TYR A 79 14.06 7.53 -8.93
C TYR A 79 12.60 7.97 -9.00
N LYS A 80 12.33 9.06 -9.73
CA LYS A 80 10.99 9.62 -9.91
C LYS A 80 10.14 8.86 -10.93
N SER A 81 10.78 8.05 -11.77
CA SER A 81 10.16 7.32 -12.88
C SER A 81 10.94 6.05 -13.22
N THR A 82 10.30 5.13 -13.95
CA THR A 82 10.85 3.84 -14.38
C THR A 82 11.93 3.92 -15.46
N ASP A 83 12.19 5.11 -16.01
CA ASP A 83 13.32 5.36 -16.92
C ASP A 83 14.64 5.63 -16.18
N TYR A 84 14.56 5.80 -14.85
CA TYR A 84 15.68 6.04 -13.95
C TYR A 84 16.53 7.27 -14.32
N SER A 85 15.95 8.25 -15.03
CA SER A 85 16.67 9.44 -15.49
C SER A 85 16.76 10.53 -14.42
N SER A 86 15.79 10.57 -13.50
CA SER A 86 15.63 11.61 -12.50
C SER A 86 15.59 11.04 -11.09
N VAL A 87 16.53 11.46 -10.26
CA VAL A 87 16.63 11.03 -8.85
C VAL A 87 15.60 11.76 -7.99
N SER A 88 14.88 11.02 -7.16
CA SER A 88 14.02 11.56 -6.09
C SER A 88 14.78 11.70 -4.78
N GLY A 89 15.64 10.74 -4.46
CA GLY A 89 16.41 10.73 -3.23
C GLY A 89 17.26 9.48 -3.09
N LYS A 90 17.73 9.22 -1.87
CA LYS A 90 18.55 8.04 -1.55
C LYS A 90 18.30 7.56 -0.13
N PHE A 91 18.54 6.27 0.07
CA PHE A 91 18.62 5.68 1.39
C PHE A 91 20.06 5.67 1.92
N ASP A 92 20.24 5.86 3.23
CA ASP A 92 21.52 5.61 3.91
C ASP A 92 21.70 4.13 4.29
N ALA A 93 22.74 3.82 5.07
CA ALA A 93 23.06 2.45 5.45
C ALA A 93 22.04 1.88 6.44
N GLU A 94 21.44 2.75 7.25
CA GLU A 94 20.43 2.48 8.26
C GLU A 94 19.00 2.45 7.68
N GLY A 95 18.86 2.76 6.39
CA GLY A 95 17.59 2.74 5.67
C GLY A 95 16.78 4.02 5.82
N ASN A 96 17.33 5.10 6.36
CA ASN A 96 16.69 6.42 6.34
C ASN A 96 16.74 7.02 4.95
N TYR A 97 15.70 7.76 4.57
CA TYR A 97 15.61 8.42 3.27
C TYR A 97 15.99 9.90 3.34
N TYR A 98 16.68 10.37 2.32
CA TYR A 98 17.05 11.76 2.10
C TYR A 98 16.54 12.22 0.73
N ASP A 99 15.98 13.43 0.67
CA ASP A 99 15.58 14.04 -0.60
C ASP A 99 16.81 14.32 -1.46
N SER A 100 16.66 14.26 -2.79
CA SER A 100 17.73 14.63 -3.72
C SER A 100 18.19 16.09 -3.56
N THR A 101 17.30 16.96 -3.07
CA THR A 101 17.55 18.39 -2.86
C THR A 101 18.02 18.71 -1.43
N ASP A 102 18.02 17.74 -0.52
CA ASP A 102 18.41 17.90 0.88
C ASP A 102 19.04 16.59 1.37
N THR A 103 20.35 16.45 1.12
CA THR A 103 21.11 15.23 1.41
C THR A 103 21.74 15.24 2.80
N VAL A 104 21.43 16.24 3.63
CA VAL A 104 21.98 16.41 4.97
C VAL A 104 20.95 16.03 6.02
N ASN A 105 19.69 16.43 5.82
CA ASN A 105 18.63 16.15 6.78
C ASN A 105 17.81 14.93 6.33
N ILE A 106 17.58 14.00 7.27
CA ILE A 106 16.72 12.85 7.03
C ILE A 106 15.30 13.35 6.71
N ARG A 107 14.80 12.99 5.53
CA ARG A 107 13.44 13.30 5.09
C ARG A 107 12.45 12.34 5.74
N THR A 108 12.69 11.04 5.66
CA THR A 108 11.93 10.04 6.42
C THR A 108 12.87 9.11 7.19
N LYS A 109 12.66 9.01 8.49
CA LYS A 109 13.47 8.23 9.44
C LYS A 109 12.89 6.83 9.58
N PHE A 110 13.74 5.82 9.42
CA PHE A 110 13.34 4.42 9.59
C PHE A 110 12.95 4.14 11.05
N ILE A 111 11.83 3.46 11.28
CA ILE A 111 11.34 3.09 12.61
C ILE A 111 11.43 1.58 12.79
N GLU A 112 10.66 0.82 12.01
CA GLU A 112 10.57 -0.63 12.11
C GLU A 112 10.10 -1.27 10.81
N CYS A 113 10.07 -2.61 10.78
CA CYS A 113 9.50 -3.37 9.68
C CYS A 113 8.33 -4.21 10.18
N ILE A 114 7.28 -4.28 9.37
CA ILE A 114 6.10 -5.11 9.60
C ILE A 114 5.79 -5.92 8.35
N VAL A 115 4.88 -6.87 8.49
CA VAL A 115 4.27 -7.55 7.35
C VAL A 115 2.88 -6.98 7.12
N CYS A 116 2.56 -6.65 5.87
CA CYS A 116 1.24 -6.18 5.52
C CYS A 116 0.65 -6.94 4.32
N GLU A 117 -0.67 -7.09 4.31
CA GLU A 117 -1.38 -7.61 3.15
C GLU A 117 -1.87 -6.46 2.26
N TYR A 118 -1.51 -6.52 0.98
CA TYR A 118 -1.92 -5.59 -0.06
C TYR A 118 -2.12 -6.37 -1.36
N ASN A 119 -3.23 -6.15 -2.07
CA ASN A 119 -3.61 -6.88 -3.29
C ASN A 119 -3.47 -8.41 -3.16
N SER A 120 -3.96 -8.96 -2.04
CA SER A 120 -3.94 -10.40 -1.73
C SER A 120 -2.54 -11.03 -1.63
N LYS A 121 -1.49 -10.22 -1.50
CA LYS A 121 -0.12 -10.65 -1.24
C LYS A 121 0.36 -10.07 0.08
N LYS A 122 1.26 -10.79 0.74
CA LYS A 122 1.94 -10.32 1.95
C LYS A 122 3.27 -9.70 1.55
N TYR A 123 3.46 -8.45 1.92
CA TYR A 123 4.66 -7.67 1.63
C TYR A 123 5.41 -7.35 2.92
N LEU A 124 6.74 -7.32 2.82
CA LEU A 124 7.58 -6.63 3.78
C LEU A 124 7.33 -5.13 3.62
N ALA A 125 6.97 -4.48 4.71
CA ALA A 125 6.77 -3.06 4.75
C ALA A 125 7.66 -2.43 5.82
N ALA A 126 8.13 -1.22 5.56
CA ALA A 126 8.80 -0.42 6.57
C ALA A 126 7.92 0.74 7.01
N VAL A 127 7.92 0.97 8.31
CA VAL A 127 7.30 2.13 8.95
C VAL A 127 8.36 3.21 9.09
N TYR A 128 8.03 4.41 8.64
CA TYR A 128 8.88 5.57 8.66
C TYR A 128 8.21 6.74 9.36
N TRP A 129 8.99 7.55 10.06
CA TRP A 129 8.58 8.87 10.52
C TRP A 129 8.96 9.94 9.48
N ASP A 130 8.01 10.76 9.05
CA ASP A 130 8.22 11.85 8.10
C ASP A 130 8.58 13.16 8.82
N ASN A 131 9.87 13.52 8.81
CA ASN A 131 10.41 14.68 9.52
C ASN A 131 9.95 16.04 8.96
N LYS A 132 9.42 16.12 7.73
CA LYS A 132 8.88 17.40 7.20
C LYS A 132 7.37 17.41 7.05
N ASN A 133 6.67 16.35 7.48
CA ASN A 133 5.22 16.36 7.48
C ASN A 133 4.68 17.23 8.61
N THR A 134 3.88 18.23 8.24
CA THR A 134 3.21 19.12 9.21
C THR A 134 1.76 18.71 9.49
N MET A 135 1.30 17.61 8.90
CA MET A 135 -0.06 17.09 8.99
C MET A 135 -0.20 16.04 10.11
N PRO A 136 -1.42 15.77 10.63
CA PRO A 136 -1.65 14.87 11.76
C PRO A 136 -1.42 13.37 11.47
N SER A 137 -0.70 13.02 10.42
CA SER A 137 -0.41 11.66 9.98
C SER A 137 0.99 11.63 9.38
N ALA A 138 2.00 11.70 10.24
CA ALA A 138 3.40 11.83 9.88
C ALA A 138 4.10 10.49 9.68
N TYR A 139 3.49 9.37 10.06
CA TYR A 139 4.05 8.09 9.69
C TYR A 139 3.76 7.73 8.24
N ARG A 140 4.68 6.97 7.65
CA ARG A 140 4.56 6.35 6.33
C ARG A 140 4.72 4.85 6.47
N LEU A 141 3.86 4.09 5.83
CA LEU A 141 4.08 2.68 5.58
C LEU A 141 4.50 2.55 4.12
N ILE A 142 5.63 1.90 3.85
CA ILE A 142 6.18 1.78 2.49
C ILE A 142 6.48 0.31 2.19
N ILE A 143 6.07 -0.16 1.01
CA ILE A 143 6.53 -1.42 0.43
C ILE A 143 7.28 -1.15 -0.88
N ILE A 144 8.19 -2.05 -1.22
CA ILE A 144 8.74 -2.15 -2.58
C ILE A 144 8.06 -3.32 -3.26
N ASP A 145 7.22 -3.05 -4.27
CA ASP A 145 6.53 -4.10 -4.99
C ASP A 145 7.45 -4.86 -5.97
N GLU A 146 6.91 -5.90 -6.63
CA GLU A 146 7.64 -6.75 -7.57
C GLU A 146 8.16 -6.02 -8.83
N THR A 147 7.76 -4.77 -9.03
CA THR A 147 8.23 -3.90 -10.11
C THR A 147 9.25 -2.86 -9.64
N GLY A 148 9.61 -2.89 -8.35
CA GLY A 148 10.52 -1.93 -7.74
C GLY A 148 9.86 -0.60 -7.41
N THR A 149 8.53 -0.53 -7.46
CA THR A 149 7.78 0.69 -7.19
C THR A 149 7.57 0.84 -5.67
N GLU A 150 7.83 2.04 -5.15
CA GLU A 150 7.52 2.40 -3.77
C GLU A 150 6.04 2.74 -3.64
N GLN A 151 5.26 1.79 -3.13
CA GLN A 151 3.87 2.02 -2.76
C GLN A 151 3.85 2.51 -1.31
N ALA A 152 3.09 3.58 -1.05
CA ALA A 152 3.09 4.22 0.26
C ALA A 152 1.68 4.50 0.79
N TRP A 153 1.58 4.52 2.12
CA TRP A 153 0.41 4.94 2.87
C TRP A 153 0.82 5.92 3.97
N TYR A 154 -0.09 6.79 4.39
CA TYR A 154 0.07 7.66 5.56
C TYR A 154 -0.87 7.27 6.69
N GLY A 155 -0.45 7.54 7.92
CA GLY A 155 -1.20 7.19 9.12
C GLY A 155 -0.43 7.51 10.40
N GLY A 156 -0.75 6.82 11.49
CA GLY A 156 0.07 6.76 12.71
C GLY A 156 0.08 8.02 13.60
N GLY A 157 -0.67 9.08 13.27
CA GLY A 157 -0.73 10.28 14.09
C GLY A 157 0.45 11.24 13.88
N SER A 158 0.65 12.16 14.84
CA SER A 158 1.62 13.27 14.76
C SER A 158 2.63 13.32 15.90
N ASP A 159 2.70 12.27 16.72
CA ASP A 159 3.67 12.17 17.80
C ASP A 159 4.67 11.05 17.46
N GLU A 160 5.94 11.41 17.25
CA GLU A 160 7.01 10.45 16.92
C GLU A 160 7.21 9.40 18.02
N ASN A 161 6.76 9.68 19.25
CA ASN A 161 6.88 8.76 20.39
C ASN A 161 5.74 7.74 20.48
N VAL A 162 4.69 7.88 19.66
CA VAL A 162 3.57 6.94 19.59
C VAL A 162 3.69 6.13 18.31
N ILE A 163 4.46 5.05 18.39
CA ILE A 163 4.73 4.17 17.24
C ILE A 163 3.40 3.52 16.78
N PRO A 164 3.12 3.49 15.46
CA PRO A 164 1.98 2.78 14.91
C PRO A 164 1.89 1.32 15.35
N ASP A 165 0.69 0.87 15.68
CA ASP A 165 0.40 -0.54 15.99
C ASP A 165 -0.42 -1.22 14.88
N GLU A 166 -0.82 -2.48 15.10
CA GLU A 166 -1.63 -3.25 14.15
C GLU A 166 -3.03 -2.68 13.88
N ASN A 167 -3.53 -1.78 14.74
CA ASN A 167 -4.82 -1.13 14.62
C ASN A 167 -4.73 0.18 13.82
N THR A 168 -3.52 0.64 13.51
CA THR A 168 -3.28 1.85 12.75
C THR A 168 -4.01 1.81 11.41
N GLN A 169 -4.82 2.84 11.17
CA GLN A 169 -5.48 3.04 9.89
C GLN A 169 -4.51 3.73 8.93
N TRP A 170 -4.21 3.02 7.85
CA TRP A 170 -3.31 3.48 6.80
C TRP A 170 -4.10 3.89 5.56
N VAL A 171 -3.87 5.10 5.07
CA VAL A 171 -4.52 5.64 3.88
C VAL A 171 -3.52 5.70 2.74
N LYS A 172 -3.85 5.07 1.61
CA LYS A 172 -2.94 4.97 0.46
C LYS A 172 -2.74 6.34 -0.19
N TYR A 173 -1.51 6.66 -0.58
CA TYR A 173 -1.25 7.78 -1.48
C TYR A 173 -1.80 7.50 -2.88
N ASP A 174 -2.27 8.55 -3.55
CA ASP A 174 -2.73 8.51 -4.95
C ASP A 174 -1.57 8.60 -5.96
N PHE A 175 -0.34 8.68 -5.48
CA PHE A 175 0.89 8.62 -6.24
C PHE A 175 1.89 7.63 -5.63
N VAL A 176 2.89 7.26 -6.42
CA VAL A 176 4.00 6.39 -5.98
C VAL A 176 5.15 7.24 -5.45
N PHE A 177 5.87 6.75 -4.44
CA PHE A 177 6.95 7.51 -3.81
C PHE A 177 8.24 7.51 -4.65
N GLY A 178 8.43 6.48 -5.46
CA GLY A 178 9.58 6.35 -6.31
C GLY A 178 9.76 4.96 -6.87
N TYR A 179 10.91 4.74 -7.48
CA TYR A 179 11.30 3.50 -8.14
C TYR A 179 12.74 3.14 -7.78
N LEU A 180 12.99 1.87 -7.48
CA LEU A 180 14.33 1.34 -7.20
C LEU A 180 14.87 0.55 -8.40
N GLN A 181 16.20 0.42 -8.46
CA GLN A 181 16.87 -0.54 -9.35
C GLN A 181 17.42 -1.72 -8.55
N ASN A 182 17.39 -2.91 -9.15
CA ASN A 182 17.89 -4.16 -8.55
C ASN A 182 17.26 -4.40 -7.16
N TYR A 183 15.94 -4.55 -7.15
CA TYR A 183 15.05 -4.64 -5.98
C TYR A 183 14.64 -6.07 -5.67
#